data_AF-A0A0A1WLR3-F1
#
_entry.id   AF-A0A0A1WLR3-F1
#
_cell.length_a   1.000
_cell.length_b   1.000
_cell.length_c   1.000
_cell.angle_alpha   90.00
_cell.angle_beta   90.00
_cell.angle_gamma   90.00
#
_symmetry.space_group_name_H-M   'P 1'
#
loop_
_entity.id
_entity.type
_entity.pdbx_description
1 polymer ?
#
loop_
_entity_poly.entity_id
_entity_poly.type
_entity_poly.pdbx_seq_one_letter_code
_entity_poly.pdbx_strand_id
1 'polypeptide(L)'
;MDLNTIYESNQKQVWLILSVVLSIQWCVFAFEFPEPITKCHFADEKCMIAQAHKLFKKAATGVPERDIAALEPLKLDKIEMLGDKNSALKVDLIMNDVEIHNYTKARVISIKGFSK
;
A
#
# COMPACT_ATOMS: atom_id res chain seq x y z
N MET A 1 2.00 -16.21 -58.73
CA MET A 1 2.16 -15.43 -57.49
C MET A 1 1.00 -15.81 -56.59
N ASP A 2 1.27 -16.71 -55.64
CA ASP A 2 0.27 -17.48 -54.90
C ASP A 2 -0.56 -16.64 -53.91
N LEU A 3 -1.88 -16.73 -54.07
CA LEU A 3 -2.90 -16.15 -53.17
C LEU A 3 -2.75 -16.63 -51.72
N ASN A 4 -2.22 -17.84 -51.51
CA ASN A 4 -1.96 -18.40 -50.18
C ASN A 4 -0.90 -17.63 -49.39
N THR A 5 0.11 -17.07 -50.05
CA THR A 5 1.17 -16.30 -49.39
C THR A 5 0.67 -14.93 -48.92
N ILE A 6 -0.29 -14.35 -49.64
CA ILE A 6 -0.96 -13.09 -49.29
C ILE A 6 -1.92 -13.31 -48.10
N TYR A 7 -2.64 -14.43 -48.08
CA TYR A 7 -3.55 -14.78 -46.98
C TYR A 7 -2.79 -15.04 -45.66
N GLU A 8 -1.70 -15.81 -45.70
CA GLU A 8 -0.84 -16.04 -44.52
C GLU A 8 -0.21 -14.74 -43.97
N SER A 9 0.19 -13.82 -44.86
CA SER A 9 0.80 -12.54 -44.48
C SER A 9 -0.21 -11.64 -43.75
N ASN A 10 -1.44 -11.53 -44.27
CA ASN A 10 -2.51 -10.78 -43.64
C ASN A 10 -2.94 -11.40 -42.30
N GLN A 11 -3.02 -12.72 -42.21
CA GLN A 11 -3.36 -13.40 -40.96
C GLN A 11 -2.31 -13.12 -39.86
N LYS A 12 -1.01 -13.20 -40.17
CA LYS A 12 0.08 -12.87 -39.22
C LYS A 12 0.04 -11.40 -38.79
N GLN A 13 -0.26 -10.48 -39.69
CA GLN A 13 -0.41 -9.06 -39.35
C GLN A 13 -1.62 -8.81 -38.43
N VAL A 14 -2.76 -9.47 -38.66
CA VAL A 14 -3.95 -9.36 -37.80
C VAL A 14 -3.64 -9.88 -36.39
N TRP A 15 -2.95 -11.01 -36.25
CA TRP A 15 -2.53 -11.54 -34.95
C TRP A 15 -1.56 -10.62 -34.21
N LEU A 16 -0.62 -9.98 -34.93
CA LEU A 16 0.28 -8.98 -34.35
C LEU A 16 -0.48 -7.75 -33.86
N ILE A 17 -1.42 -7.22 -34.64
CA ILE A 17 -2.25 -6.08 -34.23
C ILE A 17 -3.11 -6.44 -33.02
N LEU A 18 -3.72 -7.63 -33.01
CA LEU A 18 -4.52 -8.11 -31.89
C LEU A 18 -3.69 -8.23 -30.61
N SER A 19 -2.46 -8.77 -30.71
CA SER A 19 -1.52 -8.87 -29.59
C SER A 19 -1.09 -7.51 -29.05
N VAL A 20 -0.83 -6.54 -29.92
CA VAL A 20 -0.47 -5.17 -29.52
C VAL A 20 -1.65 -4.49 -28.80
N VAL A 21 -2.87 -4.58 -29.34
CA VAL A 21 -4.07 -4.00 -28.73
C VAL A 21 -4.36 -4.63 -27.36
N LEU A 22 -4.22 -5.96 -27.23
CA LEU A 22 -4.42 -6.68 -25.97
C LEU A 22 -3.37 -6.28 -24.91
N SER A 23 -2.14 -5.99 -25.34
CA SER A 23 -1.06 -5.54 -24.45
C SER A 23 -1.25 -4.10 -23.95
N ILE A 24 -1.84 -3.23 -24.79
CA ILE A 24 -2.14 -1.83 -24.41
C ILE A 24 -3.23 -1.75 -23.33
N GLN A 25 -4.19 -2.69 -23.31
CA GLN A 25 -5.22 -2.74 -22.27
C GLN A 25 -4.68 -3.10 -20.88
N TRP A 26 -3.48 -3.67 -20.77
CA TRP A 26 -2.88 -4.06 -19.48
C TRP A 26 -2.27 -2.88 -18.71
N CYS A 27 -2.09 -1.71 -19.34
CA CYS A 27 -1.42 -0.56 -18.73
C CYS A 27 -2.34 0.38 -17.93
N VAL A 28 -3.64 0.12 -17.82
CA VAL A 28 -4.58 1.01 -17.11
C VAL A 28 -4.94 0.48 -15.73
N PHE A 29 -3.93 0.18 -14.90
CA PHE A 29 -4.15 0.08 -13.46
C PHE A 29 -4.19 1.50 -12.88
N ALA A 30 -5.33 2.17 -13.06
CA ALA A 30 -5.62 3.36 -12.29
C ALA A 30 -5.71 2.96 -10.81
N PHE A 31 -4.73 3.37 -10.01
CA PHE A 31 -4.79 3.18 -8.56
C PHE A 31 -5.89 4.09 -8.00
N GLU A 32 -7.05 3.48 -7.73
CA GLU A 32 -8.20 4.10 -7.07
C GLU A 32 -8.01 3.97 -5.56
N PHE A 33 -8.01 5.10 -4.84
CA PHE A 33 -7.92 5.05 -3.38
C PHE A 33 -9.24 4.52 -2.80
N PRO A 34 -9.20 3.71 -1.74
CA PRO A 34 -10.42 3.28 -1.08
C PRO A 34 -11.13 4.52 -0.49
N GLU A 35 -12.43 4.68 -0.72
CA GLU A 35 -13.21 5.75 -0.07
C GLU A 35 -13.05 5.68 1.45
N PRO A 36 -12.95 6.79 2.20
CA PRO A 36 -13.06 8.19 1.78
C PRO A 36 -11.70 8.87 1.48
N ILE A 37 -10.66 8.08 1.20
CA ILE A 37 -9.32 8.59 0.91
C ILE A 37 -9.27 9.11 -0.52
N THR A 38 -8.74 10.32 -0.71
CA THR A 38 -8.63 10.96 -2.03
C THR A 38 -7.19 11.36 -2.32
N LYS A 39 -6.86 11.49 -3.61
CA LYS A 39 -5.56 11.98 -4.07
C LYS A 39 -5.33 13.41 -3.56
N CYS A 40 -4.08 13.70 -3.17
CA CYS A 40 -3.62 15.04 -2.80
C CYS A 40 -2.71 15.61 -3.88
N HIS A 41 -2.59 16.94 -3.92
CA HIS A 41 -1.57 17.58 -4.74
C HIS A 41 -0.17 17.31 -4.16
N PHE A 42 0.85 17.27 -5.04
CA PHE A 42 2.23 17.14 -4.60
C PHE A 42 2.62 18.35 -3.72
N ALA A 43 3.39 18.13 -2.66
CA ALA A 43 3.74 19.15 -1.66
C ALA A 43 2.58 19.75 -0.84
N ASP A 44 1.35 19.22 -0.94
CA ASP A 44 0.26 19.57 -0.03
C ASP A 44 0.26 18.68 1.22
N GLU A 45 1.16 19.00 2.16
CA GLU A 45 1.29 18.27 3.43
C GLU A 45 -0.03 18.23 4.21
N LYS A 46 -0.79 19.32 4.22
CA LYS A 46 -2.05 19.41 4.97
C LYS A 46 -3.08 18.42 4.43
N CYS A 47 -3.20 18.33 3.10
CA CYS A 47 -4.03 17.31 2.48
C CYS A 47 -3.55 15.91 2.87
N MET A 48 -2.25 15.63 2.73
CA MET A 48 -1.70 14.30 3.04
C MET A 48 -1.95 13.89 4.49
N ILE A 49 -1.78 14.80 5.46
CA ILE A 49 -2.08 14.54 6.88
C ILE A 49 -3.56 14.19 7.07
N ALA A 50 -4.47 14.95 6.45
CA ALA A 50 -5.90 14.69 6.55
C ALA A 50 -6.29 13.33 5.94
N GLN A 51 -5.68 12.96 4.81
CA GLN A 51 -5.90 11.65 4.18
C GLN A 51 -5.30 10.51 5.01
N ALA A 52 -4.14 10.73 5.65
CA ALA A 52 -3.55 9.76 6.56
C ALA A 52 -4.47 9.48 7.75
N HIS A 53 -5.07 10.50 8.37
CA HIS A 53 -6.04 10.28 9.46
C HIS A 53 -7.27 9.49 9.00
N LYS A 54 -7.79 9.76 7.80
CA LYS A 54 -8.89 8.98 7.21
C LYS A 54 -8.47 7.52 6.97
N LEU A 55 -7.26 7.30 6.47
CA LEU A 55 -6.71 5.97 6.25
C LEU A 55 -6.57 5.20 7.56
N PHE A 56 -5.97 5.79 8.60
CA PHE A 56 -5.85 5.13 9.91
C PHE A 56 -7.21 4.74 10.47
N LYS A 57 -8.22 5.61 10.34
CA LYS A 57 -9.58 5.32 10.79
C LYS A 57 -10.23 4.18 9.99
N LYS A 58 -10.07 4.16 8.67
CA LYS A 58 -10.63 3.10 7.83
C LYS A 58 -9.90 1.77 8.03
N ALA A 59 -8.57 1.79 8.10
CA ALA A 59 -7.73 0.63 8.28
C ALA A 59 -7.80 0.04 9.70
N ALA A 60 -8.40 0.74 10.68
CA ALA A 60 -8.66 0.19 12.00
C ALA A 60 -9.36 -1.18 11.93
N THR A 61 -10.36 -1.33 11.06
CA THR A 61 -11.07 -2.60 10.83
C THR A 61 -10.55 -3.38 9.62
N GLY A 62 -9.46 -2.92 9.00
CA GLY A 62 -8.90 -3.45 7.77
C GLY A 62 -9.54 -2.87 6.51
N VAL A 63 -8.88 -3.08 5.37
CA VAL A 63 -9.36 -2.69 4.03
C VAL A 63 -9.24 -3.89 3.10
N PRO A 64 -10.20 -4.85 3.16
CA PRO A 64 -10.13 -6.10 2.41
C PRO A 64 -10.02 -5.90 0.90
N GLU A 65 -10.66 -4.84 0.37
CA GLU A 65 -10.59 -4.51 -1.06
C GLU A 65 -9.19 -4.11 -1.55
N ARG A 66 -8.26 -3.86 -0.63
CA ARG A 66 -6.85 -3.54 -0.89
C ARG A 66 -5.86 -4.45 -0.17
N ASP A 67 -6.33 -5.60 0.35
CA ASP A 67 -5.51 -6.55 1.10
C ASP A 67 -4.75 -5.92 2.28
N ILE A 68 -5.39 -4.96 2.95
CA ILE A 68 -4.85 -4.34 4.16
C ILE A 68 -5.51 -5.01 5.36
N ALA A 69 -4.70 -5.68 6.18
CA ALA A 69 -5.16 -6.28 7.42
C ALA A 69 -5.73 -5.25 8.40
N ALA A 70 -6.57 -5.71 9.33
CA ALA A 70 -7.03 -4.86 10.42
C ALA A 70 -5.85 -4.36 11.24
N LEU A 71 -5.80 -3.04 11.42
CA LEU A 71 -4.81 -2.41 12.27
C LEU A 71 -5.18 -2.58 13.75
N GLU A 72 -6.46 -2.63 14.12
CA GLU A 72 -6.88 -2.75 15.53
C GLU A 72 -7.50 -4.12 15.85
N PRO A 73 -7.11 -4.76 16.97
CA PRO A 73 -5.91 -4.47 17.77
C PRO A 73 -4.63 -4.90 17.03
N LEU A 74 -3.52 -4.19 17.27
CA LEU A 74 -2.22 -4.64 16.77
C LEU A 74 -1.70 -5.73 17.70
N LYS A 75 -1.65 -6.96 17.18
CA LYS A 75 -1.16 -8.13 17.90
C LYS A 75 0.33 -8.33 17.64
N LEU A 76 1.11 -8.39 18.70
CA LEU A 76 2.54 -8.64 18.66
C LEU A 76 2.85 -9.86 19.52
N ASP A 77 3.47 -10.86 18.92
CA ASP A 77 3.79 -12.11 19.63
C ASP A 77 4.79 -11.88 20.76
N LYS A 78 5.77 -10.98 20.54
CA LYS A 78 6.83 -10.70 21.50
C LYS A 78 7.38 -9.29 21.38
N ILE A 79 7.54 -8.62 22.52
CA ILE A 79 8.28 -7.37 22.66
C ILE A 79 9.40 -7.60 23.67
N GLU A 80 10.64 -7.33 23.24
CA GLU A 80 11.83 -7.41 24.10
C GLU A 80 12.45 -6.03 24.25
N MET A 81 12.56 -5.56 25.49
CA MET A 81 13.33 -4.38 25.84
C MET A 81 14.50 -4.83 26.70
N LEU A 82 15.68 -4.88 26.09
CA LEU A 82 16.90 -5.33 26.75
C LEU A 82 17.54 -4.16 27.49
N GLY A 83 17.86 -4.38 28.77
CA GLY A 83 18.58 -3.39 29.57
C GLY A 83 20.00 -3.19 29.05
N ASP A 84 20.57 -2.01 29.35
CA ASP A 84 21.96 -1.73 29.02
C ASP A 84 22.88 -2.77 29.68
N LYS A 85 23.86 -3.25 28.92
CA LYS A 85 24.84 -4.23 29.39
C LYS A 85 25.85 -3.62 30.35
N ASN A 86 25.98 -2.28 30.36
CA ASN A 86 27.00 -1.56 31.12
C ASN A 86 26.44 -0.84 32.37
N SER A 87 25.17 -1.03 32.71
CA SER A 87 24.58 -0.49 33.94
C SER A 87 24.77 -1.47 35.10
N ALA A 88 25.00 -0.93 36.31
CA ALA A 88 25.12 -1.72 37.55
C ALA A 88 23.85 -2.55 37.87
N LEU A 89 22.72 -2.20 37.25
CA LEU A 89 21.49 -2.96 37.27
C LEU A 89 21.05 -3.23 35.83
N LYS A 90 21.02 -4.51 35.43
CA LYS A 90 20.49 -4.95 34.14
C LYS A 90 19.08 -5.50 34.35
N VAL A 91 18.09 -4.85 33.76
CA VAL A 91 16.70 -5.32 33.76
C VAL A 91 16.27 -5.51 32.31
N ASP A 92 15.90 -6.74 31.97
CA ASP A 92 15.31 -7.09 30.68
C ASP A 92 13.80 -7.21 30.86
N LEU A 93 13.02 -6.54 30.01
CA LEU A 93 11.56 -6.66 29.97
C LEU A 93 11.15 -7.46 28.73
N ILE A 94 10.52 -8.60 28.98
CA ILE A 94 9.98 -9.47 27.93
C ILE A 94 8.47 -9.54 28.11
N MET A 95 7.73 -9.14 27.08
CA MET A 95 6.28 -9.24 27.03
C MET A 95 5.91 -10.15 25.85
N ASN A 96 5.04 -11.13 26.10
CA ASN A 96 4.50 -12.01 25.06
C ASN A 96 3.01 -11.73 24.89
N ASP A 97 2.46 -12.05 23.71
CA ASP A 97 1.03 -11.94 23.40
C ASP A 97 0.47 -10.54 23.67
N VAL A 98 1.17 -9.51 23.18
CA VAL A 98 0.84 -8.11 23.42
C VAL A 98 -0.21 -7.63 22.43
N GLU A 99 -1.30 -7.07 22.94
CA GLU A 99 -2.30 -6.36 22.13
C GLU A 99 -2.21 -4.85 22.38
N ILE A 100 -1.94 -4.10 21.31
CA ILE A 100 -1.93 -2.64 21.34
C ILE A 100 -3.26 -2.14 20.77
N HIS A 101 -3.99 -1.41 21.60
CA HIS A 101 -5.31 -0.86 21.28
C HIS A 101 -5.25 0.66 21.11
N ASN A 102 -6.14 1.20 20.29
CA ASN A 102 -6.39 2.63 20.08
C ASN A 102 -5.24 3.41 19.43
N TYR A 103 -4.20 2.77 18.88
CA TYR A 103 -3.11 3.48 18.22
C TYR A 103 -3.53 4.09 16.87
N THR A 104 -4.58 3.56 16.23
CA THR A 104 -5.19 4.17 15.03
C THR A 104 -5.85 5.52 15.30
N LYS A 105 -6.02 5.90 16.58
CA LYS A 105 -6.45 7.25 16.99
C LYS A 105 -5.28 8.24 17.06
N ALA A 106 -4.04 7.80 16.82
CA ALA A 106 -2.87 8.66 16.78
C ALA A 106 -3.04 9.76 15.73
N ARG A 107 -2.52 10.95 16.04
CA ARG A 107 -2.54 12.09 15.12
C ARG A 107 -1.19 12.19 14.42
N VAL A 108 -1.20 12.05 13.10
CA VAL A 108 -0.08 12.45 12.25
C VAL A 108 0.12 13.96 12.38
N ILE A 109 1.33 14.36 12.78
CA ILE A 109 1.69 15.77 13.02
C ILE A 109 2.41 16.41 11.84
N SER A 110 3.17 15.62 11.06
CA SER A 110 3.93 16.11 9.90
C SER A 110 4.26 14.95 8.98
N ILE A 111 4.34 15.24 7.68
CA ILE A 111 4.76 14.32 6.63
C ILE A 111 5.87 15.01 5.83
N LYS A 112 7.09 14.46 5.90
CA LYS A 112 8.28 14.96 5.20
C LYS A 112 8.62 14.07 3.99
N GLY A 113 9.35 14.63 3.03
CA GLY A 113 9.81 13.90 1.84
C GLY A 113 8.94 14.06 0.59
N PHE A 114 7.84 14.81 0.69
CA PHE A 114 6.96 15.14 -0.44
C PHE A 114 6.92 16.65 -0.74
N SER A 115 7.85 17.42 -0.17
CA SER A 115 8.07 18.82 -0.51
C SER A 115 8.93 18.95 -1.77
N LYS A 116 8.93 20.14 -2.37
CA LYS A 116 9.97 20.54 -3.32
C LYS A 116 11.37 20.41 -2.69
#